data_AF-E2CB43-F1
#
_entry.id   AF-E2CB43-F1
#
_cell.length_a   1.000
_cell.length_b   1.000
_cell.length_c   1.000
_cell.angle_alpha   90.00
_cell.angle_beta   90.00
_cell.angle_gamma   90.00
#
_symmetry.space_group_name_H-M   'P 1'
#
loop_
_entity.id
_entity.type
_entity.pdbx_description
1 polymer ?
#
loop_
_entity_poly.entity_id
_entity_poly.type
_entity_poly.pdbx_seq_one_letter_code
_entity_poly.pdbx_strand_id
1 'polypeptide(L)'
;MALSVSSDWLLGLSDRSETTADLLESSFRVTEADQTFADIQIEEWHREAAGYKIRYVPSTIPEILKTDTVLEYEYTQFLDKTPAQAVTAMRARENWLMRPGSDYEICCSIQQIRDLATGEGYWNELPAQARMEQLEMMAERCEKLYPSLRLYFWDPKRVYSAPVTIFGPLLAVVYIGQHYLVFREKRQVEALTRHFDQLVRDCGVDARSAADAITRLLSEFALNRSAPDNVT
;
A
#
# COMPACT_ATOMS: atom_id res chain seq x y z
N MET A 1 37.68 21.86 3.12
CA MET A 1 36.68 21.69 2.05
C MET A 1 37.29 20.79 0.98
N ALA A 2 36.90 19.52 0.95
CA ALA A 2 37.28 18.61 -0.14
C ALA A 2 36.10 18.52 -1.10
N LEU A 3 36.31 18.72 -2.40
CA LEU A 3 35.26 18.53 -3.41
C LEU A 3 34.99 17.03 -3.53
N SER A 4 33.75 16.59 -3.31
CA SER A 4 33.29 15.22 -3.59
C SER A 4 33.22 15.00 -5.10
N VAL A 5 34.36 14.71 -5.72
CA VAL A 5 34.44 14.35 -7.15
C VAL A 5 35.13 13.01 -7.34
N SER A 6 34.67 12.21 -8.30
CA SER A 6 35.25 10.89 -8.58
C SER A 6 36.66 11.01 -9.18
N SER A 7 37.53 10.05 -8.83
CA SER A 7 38.87 9.96 -9.44
C SER A 7 38.79 9.74 -10.95
N ASP A 8 37.78 9.02 -11.42
CA ASP A 8 37.57 8.78 -12.86
C ASP A 8 37.19 10.07 -13.62
N TRP A 9 36.43 10.97 -13.00
CA TRP A 9 36.15 12.30 -13.57
C TRP A 9 37.39 13.20 -13.58
N LEU A 10 38.18 13.20 -12.50
CA LEU A 10 39.44 13.94 -12.45
C LEU A 10 40.43 13.46 -13.53
N LEU A 11 40.35 12.19 -13.91
CA LEU A 11 41.17 11.58 -14.95
C LEU A 11 40.52 11.63 -16.35
N GLY A 12 39.34 12.24 -16.51
CA GLY A 12 38.65 12.36 -17.79
C GLY A 12 38.15 11.03 -18.37
N LEU A 13 38.01 9.99 -17.54
CA LEU A 13 37.52 8.66 -17.92
C LEU A 13 35.99 8.55 -17.79
N SER A 14 35.34 9.55 -17.20
CA SER A 14 33.89 9.63 -17.02
C SER A 14 33.39 11.07 -17.20
N ASP A 15 32.27 11.24 -17.90
CA ASP A 15 31.60 12.53 -18.10
C ASP A 15 30.82 13.02 -16.86
N ARG A 16 30.82 12.26 -15.76
CA ARG A 16 30.05 12.57 -14.54
C ARG A 16 30.96 12.81 -13.35
N SER A 17 30.79 13.97 -12.69
CA SER A 17 31.67 14.42 -11.60
C SER A 17 31.41 13.76 -10.25
N GLU A 18 30.25 13.12 -10.05
CA GLU A 18 29.83 12.56 -8.75
C GLU A 18 30.61 11.28 -8.39
N THR A 19 30.89 11.07 -7.10
CA THR A 19 31.51 9.80 -6.64
C THR A 19 30.49 8.65 -6.62
N THR A 20 30.96 7.41 -6.70
CA THR A 20 30.10 6.22 -6.56
C THR A 20 29.35 6.19 -5.22
N ALA A 21 29.92 6.80 -4.18
CA ALA A 21 29.28 7.00 -2.88
C ALA A 21 28.17 8.08 -2.94
N ASP A 22 28.38 9.20 -3.64
CA ASP A 22 27.33 10.23 -3.86
C ASP A 22 26.17 9.69 -4.72
N LEU A 23 26.46 8.81 -5.68
CA LEU A 23 25.43 8.11 -6.47
C LEU A 23 24.62 7.12 -5.63
N LEU A 24 25.24 6.49 -4.63
CA LEU A 24 24.55 5.65 -3.65
C LEU A 24 23.70 6.50 -2.70
N GLU A 25 24.22 7.60 -2.16
CA GLU A 25 23.46 8.50 -1.28
C GLU A 25 22.29 9.22 -1.98
N SER A 26 22.43 9.58 -3.26
CA SER A 26 21.35 10.19 -4.06
C SER A 26 20.28 9.19 -4.52
N SER A 27 20.63 7.89 -4.61
CA SER A 27 19.72 6.83 -5.06
C SER A 27 19.11 6.00 -3.91
N PHE A 28 19.61 6.17 -2.68
CA PHE A 28 19.25 5.36 -1.52
C PHE A 28 19.17 6.24 -0.27
N ARG A 29 17.97 6.78 -0.01
CA ARG A 29 17.67 7.39 1.29
C ARG A 29 16.94 6.36 2.14
N VAL A 30 17.67 5.76 3.09
CA VAL A 30 17.06 5.10 4.25
C VAL A 30 16.79 6.22 5.24
N THR A 31 15.55 6.68 5.29
CA THR A 31 15.16 7.64 6.32
C THR A 31 14.83 6.85 7.58
N GLU A 32 15.50 7.20 8.68
CA GLU A 32 15.10 6.78 10.02
C GLU A 32 13.81 7.55 10.35
N ALA A 33 12.69 6.83 10.34
CA ALA A 33 11.40 7.45 10.58
C ALA A 33 11.10 7.41 12.08
N ASP A 34 11.32 8.54 12.74
CA ASP A 34 10.47 8.88 13.86
C ASP A 34 9.04 8.97 13.29
N GLN A 35 8.14 8.05 13.68
CA GLN A 35 6.98 7.63 12.86
C GLN A 35 6.03 8.77 12.45
N THR A 36 5.99 9.87 13.22
CA THR A 36 5.29 11.11 12.87
C THR A 36 5.83 11.77 11.59
N PHE A 37 7.15 11.72 11.37
CA PHE A 37 7.78 12.26 10.16
C PHE A 37 7.48 11.42 8.91
N ALA A 38 7.29 10.10 9.05
CA ALA A 38 6.91 9.26 7.91
C ALA A 38 5.52 9.63 7.38
N ASP A 39 4.55 9.89 8.26
CA ASP A 39 3.20 10.26 7.84
C ASP A 39 3.19 11.60 7.09
N ILE A 40 3.87 12.62 7.63
CA ILE A 40 4.02 13.93 6.98
C ILE A 40 4.68 13.77 5.60
N GLN A 41 5.70 12.92 5.51
CA GLN A 41 6.40 12.68 4.26
C GLN A 41 5.52 11.97 3.22
N ILE A 42 4.70 11.00 3.64
CA ILE A 42 3.75 10.33 2.76
C ILE A 42 2.69 11.30 2.24
N GLU A 43 2.18 12.21 3.08
CA GLU A 43 1.24 13.25 2.66
C GLU A 43 1.86 14.21 1.64
N GLU A 44 3.13 14.59 1.83
CA GLU A 44 3.84 15.44 0.89
C GLU A 44 3.99 14.75 -0.47
N TRP A 45 4.32 13.46 -0.50
CA TRP A 45 4.38 12.70 -1.76
C TRP A 45 3.02 12.61 -2.47
N HIS A 46 1.92 12.44 -1.72
CA HIS A 46 0.58 12.48 -2.31
C HIS A 46 0.24 13.86 -2.89
N ARG A 47 0.74 14.93 -2.30
CA ARG A 47 0.57 16.30 -2.80
C ARG A 47 1.43 16.54 -4.05
N GLU A 48 2.69 16.10 -4.04
CA GLU A 48 3.60 16.16 -5.18
C GLU A 48 3.02 15.40 -6.39
N ALA A 49 2.37 14.28 -6.13
CA ALA A 49 1.76 13.41 -7.14
C ALA A 49 0.35 13.83 -7.57
N ALA A 50 -0.15 14.99 -7.15
CA ALA A 50 -1.50 15.43 -7.53
C ALA A 50 -1.67 15.47 -9.06
N GLY A 51 -2.72 14.84 -9.56
CA GLY A 51 -3.00 14.69 -10.99
C GLY A 51 -2.27 13.52 -11.67
N TYR A 52 -1.38 12.82 -10.97
CA TYR A 52 -0.84 11.54 -11.41
C TYR A 52 -1.60 10.37 -10.80
N LYS A 53 -1.59 9.25 -11.52
CA LYS A 53 -2.05 7.96 -11.00
C LYS A 53 -1.10 7.46 -9.92
N ILE A 54 -1.65 7.04 -8.78
CA ILE A 54 -0.91 6.38 -7.71
C ILE A 54 -1.18 4.88 -7.78
N ARG A 55 -0.12 4.07 -7.72
CA ARG A 55 -0.21 2.61 -7.64
C ARG A 55 0.26 2.16 -6.27
N TYR A 56 -0.47 1.25 -5.65
CA TYR A 56 -0.22 0.86 -4.27
C TYR A 56 -0.36 -0.64 -4.05
N VAL A 57 0.61 -1.23 -3.35
CA VAL A 57 0.56 -2.59 -2.80
C VAL A 57 0.67 -2.45 -1.28
N PRO A 58 -0.41 -2.74 -0.52
CA PRO A 58 -0.39 -2.67 0.94
C PRO A 58 0.36 -3.85 1.56
N SER A 59 0.72 -3.70 2.83
CA SER A 59 1.21 -4.81 3.67
C SER A 59 0.09 -5.71 4.17
N THR A 60 -1.06 -5.14 4.50
CA THR A 60 -2.29 -5.85 4.90
C THR A 60 -3.42 -5.55 3.90
N ILE A 61 -4.51 -4.95 4.35
CA ILE A 61 -5.55 -4.37 3.50
C ILE A 61 -5.29 -2.87 3.30
N PRO A 62 -5.77 -2.24 2.22
CA PRO A 62 -5.49 -0.83 1.96
C PRO A 62 -6.14 0.07 3.02
N GLU A 63 -5.37 0.99 3.61
CA GLU A 63 -5.82 1.88 4.68
C GLU A 63 -7.05 2.68 4.29
N ILE A 64 -7.12 3.07 3.02
CA ILE A 64 -8.21 3.88 2.48
C ILE A 64 -9.55 3.16 2.40
N LEU A 65 -9.52 1.84 2.58
CA LEU A 65 -10.68 0.97 2.62
C LEU A 65 -10.92 0.43 4.04
N LYS A 66 -10.16 0.85 5.07
CA LYS A 66 -10.32 0.38 6.46
C LYS A 66 -11.42 1.16 7.20
N THR A 67 -12.16 0.47 8.07
CA THR A 67 -13.09 1.07 9.04
C THR A 67 -12.32 1.57 10.26
N ASP A 68 -12.90 2.53 10.99
CA ASP A 68 -12.35 3.09 12.23
C ASP A 68 -11.97 1.97 13.22
N THR A 69 -12.79 0.94 13.37
CA THR A 69 -12.52 -0.19 14.25
C THR A 69 -11.29 -1.00 13.84
N VAL A 70 -11.11 -1.28 12.55
CA VAL A 70 -9.94 -2.03 12.07
C VAL A 70 -8.67 -1.22 12.22
N LEU A 71 -8.77 0.08 12.04
CA LEU A 71 -7.65 0.98 12.24
C LEU A 71 -7.25 1.02 13.69
N GLU A 72 -8.20 1.24 14.60
CA GLU A 72 -7.94 1.20 16.03
C GLU A 72 -7.29 -0.13 16.45
N TYR A 73 -7.72 -1.25 15.87
CA TYR A 73 -7.10 -2.55 16.09
C TYR A 73 -5.63 -2.57 15.65
N GLU A 74 -5.32 -2.15 14.43
CA GLU A 74 -3.93 -2.09 13.95
C GLU A 74 -3.09 -1.10 14.78
N TYR A 75 -3.63 0.08 15.11
CA TYR A 75 -2.93 1.13 15.85
C TYR A 75 -2.69 0.82 17.32
N THR A 76 -3.60 0.09 17.99
CA THR A 76 -3.39 -0.32 19.39
C THR A 76 -2.12 -1.17 19.54
N GLN A 77 -1.70 -1.85 18.47
CA GLN A 77 -0.50 -2.67 18.42
C GLN A 77 0.77 -1.86 18.05
N PHE A 78 0.64 -0.64 17.52
CA PHE A 78 1.74 0.26 17.22
C PHE A 78 1.99 1.19 18.42
N LEU A 79 3.06 0.89 19.17
CA LEU A 79 3.43 1.50 20.46
C LEU A 79 3.60 3.04 20.49
N ASP A 80 3.56 3.73 19.34
CA ASP A 80 3.97 5.14 19.21
C ASP A 80 2.88 6.11 18.69
N LYS A 81 1.62 5.67 18.48
CA LYS A 81 0.53 6.54 17.98
C LYS A 81 -0.62 6.72 18.96
N THR A 82 -1.23 7.91 18.93
CA THR A 82 -2.59 8.11 19.46
C THR A 82 -3.63 7.84 18.37
N PRO A 83 -4.75 7.16 18.66
CA PRO A 83 -5.81 6.88 17.68
C PRO A 83 -6.32 8.12 16.90
N ALA A 84 -6.29 9.31 17.50
CA ALA A 84 -6.77 10.55 16.88
C ALA A 84 -5.90 11.03 15.69
N GLN A 85 -4.58 10.83 15.73
CA GLN A 85 -3.67 11.23 14.65
C GLN A 85 -3.86 10.34 13.42
N ALA A 86 -4.05 9.05 13.65
CA ALA A 86 -4.38 8.07 12.62
C ALA A 86 -5.66 8.44 11.85
N VAL A 87 -6.75 8.73 12.58
CA VAL A 87 -8.03 9.15 11.98
C VAL A 87 -7.85 10.41 11.12
N THR A 88 -7.01 11.35 11.56
CA THR A 88 -6.76 12.60 10.81
C THR A 88 -6.02 12.33 9.50
N ALA A 89 -4.94 11.55 9.52
CA ALA A 89 -4.16 11.17 8.34
C ALA A 89 -5.00 10.35 7.32
N MET A 90 -6.03 9.67 7.81
CA MET A 90 -6.97 8.93 6.98
C MET A 90 -8.04 9.78 6.35
N ARG A 91 -8.64 10.69 7.12
CA ARG A 91 -9.57 11.68 6.56
C ARG A 91 -8.89 12.53 5.49
N ALA A 92 -7.60 12.84 5.66
CA ALA A 92 -6.81 13.51 4.63
C ALA A 92 -6.72 12.69 3.33
N ARG A 93 -6.51 11.37 3.42
CA ARG A 93 -6.48 10.45 2.29
C ARG A 93 -7.84 10.23 1.64
N GLU A 94 -8.90 10.05 2.43
CA GLU A 94 -10.27 9.94 1.95
C GLU A 94 -10.69 11.22 1.19
N ASN A 95 -10.39 12.39 1.77
CA ASN A 95 -10.59 13.67 1.09
C ASN A 95 -9.80 13.79 -0.21
N TRP A 96 -8.63 13.15 -0.31
CA TRP A 96 -7.85 13.14 -1.55
C TRP A 96 -8.53 12.29 -2.64
N LEU A 97 -9.02 11.09 -2.31
CA LEU A 97 -9.74 10.26 -3.29
C LEU A 97 -10.99 10.93 -3.84
N MET A 98 -11.65 11.75 -3.03
CA MET A 98 -12.85 12.48 -3.45
C MET A 98 -12.54 13.69 -4.34
N ARG A 99 -11.27 14.06 -4.54
CA ARG A 99 -10.89 15.19 -5.41
C ARG A 99 -10.95 14.80 -6.89
N PRO A 100 -11.46 15.67 -7.78
CA PRO A 100 -11.36 15.44 -9.21
C PRO A 100 -9.92 15.20 -9.67
N GLY A 101 -9.69 14.14 -10.45
CA GLY A 101 -8.37 13.78 -10.98
C GLY A 101 -7.55 12.82 -10.12
N SER A 102 -8.08 12.35 -8.98
CA SER A 102 -7.52 11.21 -8.25
C SER A 102 -7.70 9.91 -9.06
N ASP A 103 -6.61 9.19 -9.30
CA ASP A 103 -6.62 7.85 -9.91
C ASP A 103 -5.73 6.94 -9.06
N TYR A 104 -6.32 5.92 -8.44
CA TYR A 104 -5.67 5.03 -7.49
C TYR A 104 -5.84 3.57 -7.92
N GLU A 105 -4.74 2.88 -8.15
CA GLU A 105 -4.73 1.44 -8.44
C GLU A 105 -4.09 0.71 -7.27
N ILE A 106 -4.80 -0.26 -6.71
CA ILE A 106 -4.35 -1.01 -5.55
C ILE A 106 -4.29 -2.48 -5.92
N CYS A 107 -3.14 -3.13 -5.73
CA CYS A 107 -3.02 -4.58 -5.84
C CYS A 107 -2.88 -5.17 -4.43
N CYS A 108 -3.91 -5.85 -3.95
CA CYS A 108 -3.91 -6.51 -2.64
C CYS A 108 -3.84 -8.03 -2.81
N SER A 109 -3.23 -8.72 -1.85
CA SER A 109 -3.25 -10.18 -1.84
C SER A 109 -4.66 -10.67 -1.52
N ILE A 110 -5.19 -11.61 -2.33
CA ILE A 110 -6.48 -12.26 -1.99
C ILE A 110 -6.41 -13.00 -0.65
N GLN A 111 -5.23 -13.47 -0.27
CA GLN A 111 -5.04 -14.17 1.00
C GLN A 111 -5.28 -13.23 2.18
N GLN A 112 -4.88 -11.95 2.10
CA GLN A 112 -5.15 -10.97 3.17
C GLN A 112 -6.65 -10.78 3.40
N ILE A 113 -7.45 -10.83 2.34
CA ILE A 113 -8.92 -10.73 2.43
C ILE A 113 -9.53 -11.99 3.05
N ARG A 114 -8.99 -13.17 2.70
CA ARG A 114 -9.42 -14.44 3.29
C ARG A 114 -9.07 -14.52 4.77
N ASP A 115 -7.86 -14.14 5.14
CA ASP A 115 -7.38 -14.12 6.53
C ASP A 115 -8.22 -13.16 7.36
N LEU A 116 -8.61 -12.00 6.81
CA LEU A 116 -9.54 -11.08 7.47
C LEU A 116 -10.93 -11.71 7.65
N ALA A 117 -11.44 -12.41 6.64
CA ALA A 117 -12.76 -13.04 6.72
C ALA A 117 -12.78 -14.17 7.77
N THR A 118 -11.76 -15.04 7.79
CA THR A 118 -11.60 -16.10 8.80
C THR A 118 -11.30 -15.53 10.19
N GLY A 119 -10.61 -14.39 10.27
CA GLY A 119 -9.97 -13.95 11.50
C GLY A 119 -8.75 -14.78 11.82
N GLU A 120 -7.97 -15.15 10.81
CA GLU A 120 -6.72 -15.88 10.96
C GLU A 120 -5.51 -14.95 10.92
N GLY A 121 -4.38 -15.43 11.44
CA GLY A 121 -3.09 -14.75 11.39
C GLY A 121 -3.14 -13.38 12.06
N TYR A 122 -2.94 -12.33 11.27
CA TYR A 122 -2.92 -10.94 11.73
C TYR A 122 -4.26 -10.49 12.36
N TRP A 123 -5.36 -11.18 12.06
CA TRP A 123 -6.73 -10.78 12.44
C TRP A 123 -7.34 -11.61 13.58
N ASN A 124 -6.56 -12.47 14.25
CA ASN A 124 -7.03 -13.40 15.29
C ASN A 124 -7.76 -12.74 16.46
N GLU A 125 -7.38 -11.52 16.82
CA GLU A 125 -7.93 -10.80 17.97
C GLU A 125 -9.04 -9.81 17.60
N LEU A 126 -9.27 -9.58 16.30
CA LEU A 126 -10.29 -8.66 15.81
C LEU A 126 -11.66 -9.35 15.85
N PRO A 127 -12.70 -8.81 16.54
CA PRO A 127 -14.00 -9.46 16.64
C PRO A 127 -14.64 -9.76 15.29
N ALA A 128 -15.32 -10.90 15.18
CA ALA A 128 -15.93 -11.34 13.92
C ALA A 128 -16.87 -10.31 13.30
N GLN A 129 -17.64 -9.59 14.12
CA GLN A 129 -18.52 -8.51 13.67
C GLN A 129 -17.74 -7.37 12.98
N ALA A 130 -16.62 -6.94 13.57
CA ALA A 130 -15.78 -5.89 12.99
C ALA A 130 -15.15 -6.32 11.65
N ARG A 131 -14.81 -7.60 11.50
CA ARG A 131 -14.30 -8.16 10.24
C ARG A 131 -15.36 -8.18 9.14
N MET A 132 -16.60 -8.53 9.49
CA MET A 132 -17.72 -8.48 8.55
C MET A 132 -18.01 -7.04 8.10
N GLU A 133 -18.14 -6.11 9.04
CA GLU A 133 -18.35 -4.69 8.77
C GLU A 133 -17.23 -4.11 7.90
N GLN A 134 -15.97 -4.50 8.17
CA GLN A 134 -14.83 -4.13 7.35
C GLN A 134 -14.96 -4.59 5.90
N LEU A 135 -15.31 -5.86 5.67
CA LEU A 135 -15.44 -6.41 4.33
C LEU A 135 -16.65 -5.83 3.58
N GLU A 136 -17.78 -5.62 4.26
CA GLU A 136 -18.98 -5.00 3.68
C GLU A 136 -18.68 -3.58 3.22
N MET A 137 -18.07 -2.78 4.09
CA MET A 137 -17.67 -1.41 3.80
C MET A 137 -16.64 -1.36 2.65
N MET A 138 -15.67 -2.28 2.66
CA MET A 138 -14.66 -2.38 1.61
C MET A 138 -15.28 -2.68 0.24
N ALA A 139 -16.28 -3.57 0.17
CA ALA A 139 -17.02 -3.86 -1.06
C ALA A 139 -17.80 -2.63 -1.55
N GLU A 140 -18.55 -1.97 -0.65
CA GLU A 140 -19.32 -0.75 -0.97
C GLU A 140 -18.41 0.36 -1.52
N ARG A 141 -17.25 0.60 -0.88
CA ARG A 141 -16.29 1.62 -1.34
C ARG A 141 -15.70 1.27 -2.69
N CYS A 142 -15.37 0.01 -2.94
CA CYS A 142 -14.85 -0.42 -4.24
C CYS A 142 -15.86 -0.14 -5.36
N GLU A 143 -17.15 -0.43 -5.13
CA GLU A 143 -18.22 -0.15 -6.10
C GLU A 143 -18.41 1.36 -6.31
N LYS A 144 -18.52 2.12 -5.21
CA LYS A 144 -18.81 3.57 -5.25
C LYS A 144 -17.68 4.40 -5.84
N LEU A 145 -16.43 4.02 -5.59
CA LEU A 145 -15.25 4.79 -5.99
C LEU A 145 -14.69 4.35 -7.35
N TYR A 146 -15.21 3.27 -7.94
CA TYR A 146 -14.84 2.88 -9.30
C TYR A 146 -15.39 3.90 -10.34
N PRO A 147 -14.60 4.32 -11.36
CA PRO A 147 -13.27 3.83 -11.73
C PRO A 147 -12.09 4.62 -11.16
N SER A 148 -12.31 5.59 -10.26
CA SER A 148 -11.25 6.42 -9.66
C SER A 148 -10.37 5.63 -8.67
N LEU A 149 -10.95 4.64 -7.99
CA LEU A 149 -10.23 3.63 -7.21
C LEU A 149 -10.45 2.26 -7.85
N ARG A 150 -9.35 1.55 -8.12
CA ARG A 150 -9.35 0.21 -8.73
C ARG A 150 -8.60 -0.75 -7.82
N LEU A 151 -9.30 -1.76 -7.32
CA LEU A 151 -8.71 -2.79 -6.47
C LEU A 151 -8.55 -4.09 -7.24
N TYR A 152 -7.34 -4.65 -7.25
CA TYR A 152 -7.04 -5.93 -7.88
C TYR A 152 -6.65 -6.93 -6.80
N PHE A 153 -7.02 -8.20 -6.98
CA PHE A 153 -6.57 -9.27 -6.10
C PHE A 153 -5.63 -10.24 -6.81
N TRP A 154 -4.42 -10.34 -6.27
CA TRP A 154 -3.38 -11.24 -6.76
C TRP A 154 -3.17 -12.41 -5.80
N ASP A 155 -2.69 -13.55 -6.30
CA ASP A 155 -2.45 -14.75 -5.48
C ASP A 155 -0.97 -14.83 -5.03
N PRO A 156 -0.68 -14.76 -3.71
CA PRO A 156 0.67 -14.89 -3.15
C PRO A 156 1.38 -16.20 -3.45
N LYS A 157 0.68 -17.23 -3.93
CA LYS A 157 1.30 -18.46 -4.39
C LYS A 157 1.90 -18.35 -5.79
N ARG A 158 1.49 -17.34 -6.58
CA ARG A 158 1.92 -17.16 -7.97
C ARG A 158 3.04 -16.14 -8.12
N VAL A 159 2.89 -15.01 -7.42
CA VAL A 159 3.84 -13.89 -7.48
C VAL A 159 4.25 -13.53 -6.04
N TYR A 160 5.17 -12.61 -5.84
CA TYR A 160 5.35 -11.98 -4.54
C TYR A 160 5.56 -10.49 -4.75
N SER A 161 5.08 -9.68 -3.82
CA SER A 161 5.40 -8.25 -3.78
C SER A 161 5.62 -7.81 -2.35
N ALA A 162 6.68 -7.03 -2.14
CA ALA A 162 6.80 -6.19 -0.96
C ALA A 162 5.75 -5.05 -1.04
N PRO A 163 5.40 -4.41 0.10
CA PRO A 163 4.55 -3.24 0.09
C PRO A 163 5.26 -2.08 -0.63
N VAL A 164 4.57 -1.46 -1.57
CA VAL A 164 5.14 -0.41 -2.44
C VAL A 164 4.09 0.60 -2.85
N THR A 165 4.45 1.88 -2.86
CA THR A 165 3.63 2.97 -3.39
C THR A 165 4.39 3.69 -4.51
N ILE A 166 3.77 3.83 -5.67
CA ILE A 166 4.36 4.46 -6.86
C ILE A 166 3.53 5.69 -7.19
N PHE A 167 4.17 6.85 -7.11
CA PHE A 167 3.56 8.16 -7.29
C PHE A 167 3.81 8.66 -8.72
N GLY A 168 3.06 8.08 -9.66
CA GLY A 168 3.23 8.37 -11.08
C GLY A 168 4.68 8.12 -11.55
N PRO A 169 5.24 8.99 -12.41
CA PRO A 169 6.64 8.90 -12.83
C PRO A 169 7.62 9.57 -11.85
N LEU A 170 7.14 10.15 -10.74
CA LEU A 170 7.93 11.04 -9.89
C LEU A 170 8.83 10.28 -8.92
N LEU A 171 8.24 9.34 -8.18
CA LEU A 171 8.94 8.56 -7.18
C LEU A 171 8.20 7.26 -6.86
N ALA A 172 8.90 6.31 -6.27
CA ALA A 172 8.34 5.10 -5.71
C ALA A 172 8.94 4.82 -4.33
N VAL A 173 8.15 4.21 -3.45
CA VAL A 173 8.49 3.98 -2.05
C VAL A 173 8.26 2.52 -1.72
N VAL A 174 9.29 1.81 -1.28
CA VAL A 174 9.19 0.43 -0.79
C VAL A 174 9.31 0.44 0.73
N TYR A 175 8.36 -0.20 1.42
CA TYR A 175 8.33 -0.25 2.88
C TYR A 175 9.14 -1.44 3.40
N ILE A 176 10.02 -1.20 4.38
CA ILE A 176 10.88 -2.21 5.00
C ILE A 176 10.86 -2.00 6.52
N GLY A 177 9.86 -2.60 7.19
CA GLY A 177 9.68 -2.47 8.63
C GLY A 177 9.46 -1.01 9.03
N GLN A 178 10.39 -0.47 9.83
CA GLN A 178 10.35 0.93 10.30
C GLN A 178 10.96 1.93 9.32
N HIS A 179 11.50 1.45 8.20
CA HIS A 179 12.14 2.28 7.19
C HIS A 179 11.39 2.20 5.87
N TYR A 180 11.66 3.16 5.00
CA TYR A 180 11.26 3.12 3.61
C TYR A 180 12.45 3.40 2.71
N LEU A 181 12.45 2.79 1.52
CA LEU A 181 13.37 3.10 0.44
C LEU A 181 12.65 3.99 -0.57
N VAL A 182 13.18 5.19 -0.79
CA VAL A 182 12.62 6.14 -1.77
C VAL A 182 13.46 6.11 -3.04
N PHE A 183 12.81 5.86 -4.17
CA PHE A 183 13.41 5.87 -5.49
C PHE A 183 12.87 7.05 -6.29
N ARG A 184 13.75 7.90 -6.81
CA ARG A 184 13.41 9.02 -7.72
C ARG A 184 14.06 8.88 -9.10
N GLU A 185 14.96 7.92 -9.27
CA GLU A 185 15.59 7.65 -10.55
C GLU A 185 14.59 6.99 -11.51
N LYS A 186 14.49 7.51 -12.73
CA LYS A 186 13.46 7.12 -13.70
C LYS A 186 13.44 5.61 -13.97
N ARG A 187 14.60 4.99 -14.20
CA ARG A 187 14.68 3.55 -14.50
C ARG A 187 14.22 2.70 -13.30
N GLN A 188 14.51 3.11 -12.07
CA GLN A 188 14.01 2.45 -10.85
C GLN A 188 12.48 2.59 -10.71
N VAL A 189 11.93 3.79 -10.88
CA VAL A 189 10.48 4.02 -10.82
C VAL A 189 9.74 3.23 -11.90
N GLU A 190 10.28 3.18 -13.12
CA GLU A 190 9.74 2.38 -14.21
C GLU A 190 9.83 0.87 -13.94
N ALA A 191 10.88 0.40 -13.27
CA ALA A 191 11.00 -1.01 -12.88
C ALA A 191 9.91 -1.40 -11.88
N LEU A 192 9.66 -0.58 -10.86
CA LEU A 192 8.58 -0.80 -9.90
C LEU A 192 7.20 -0.66 -10.55
N THR A 193 7.04 0.24 -11.51
CA THR A 193 5.80 0.38 -12.29
C THR A 193 5.52 -0.89 -13.09
N ARG A 194 6.51 -1.45 -13.79
CA ARG A 194 6.37 -2.72 -14.52
C ARG A 194 6.03 -3.88 -13.58
N HIS A 195 6.64 -3.91 -12.38
CA HIS A 195 6.31 -4.91 -11.36
C HIS A 195 4.83 -4.81 -10.95
N PHE A 196 4.32 -3.61 -10.67
CA PHE A 196 2.91 -3.42 -10.38
C PHE A 196 2.01 -3.82 -11.56
N ASP A 197 2.34 -3.41 -12.78
CA ASP A 197 1.56 -3.78 -13.96
C ASP A 197 1.54 -5.32 -14.17
N GLN A 198 2.60 -6.03 -13.77
CA GLN A 198 2.62 -7.49 -13.78
C GLN A 198 1.68 -8.09 -12.73
N LEU A 199 1.63 -7.54 -11.52
CA LEU A 199 0.65 -7.94 -10.50
C LEU A 199 -0.80 -7.77 -11.00
N VAL A 200 -1.08 -6.68 -11.71
CA VAL A 200 -2.40 -6.45 -12.33
C VAL A 200 -2.67 -7.49 -13.42
N ARG A 201 -1.69 -7.86 -14.24
CA ARG A 201 -1.88 -8.89 -15.29
C ARG A 201 -2.10 -10.28 -14.71
N ASP A 202 -1.44 -10.60 -13.62
CA ASP A 202 -1.52 -11.91 -12.97
C ASP A 202 -2.64 -11.98 -11.92
N CYS A 203 -3.44 -10.90 -11.77
CA CYS A 203 -4.54 -10.88 -10.82
C CYS A 203 -5.61 -11.91 -11.19
N GLY A 204 -6.12 -12.61 -10.18
CA GLY A 204 -7.24 -13.54 -10.35
C GLY A 204 -8.60 -12.82 -10.35
N VAL A 205 -8.64 -11.60 -9.80
CA VAL A 205 -9.83 -10.76 -9.72
C VAL A 205 -9.44 -9.35 -10.14
N ASP A 206 -10.11 -8.84 -11.17
CA ASP A 206 -9.93 -7.48 -11.66
C ASP A 206 -10.73 -6.45 -10.85
N ALA A 207 -10.51 -5.17 -11.18
CA ALA A 207 -11.14 -4.05 -10.49
C ALA A 207 -12.67 -3.98 -10.59
N ARG A 208 -13.28 -4.55 -11.65
CA ARG A 208 -14.73 -4.56 -11.80
C ARG A 208 -15.37 -5.64 -10.95
N SER A 209 -14.66 -6.76 -10.76
CA SER A 209 -15.13 -7.89 -9.96
C SER A 209 -14.66 -7.84 -8.50
N ALA A 210 -13.95 -6.81 -8.08
CA ALA A 210 -13.39 -6.71 -6.73
C ALA A 210 -14.49 -6.69 -5.65
N ALA A 211 -15.50 -5.83 -5.80
CA ALA A 211 -16.65 -5.79 -4.89
C ALA A 211 -17.37 -7.14 -4.82
N ASP A 212 -17.72 -7.71 -5.97
CA ASP A 212 -18.38 -9.03 -6.06
C ASP A 212 -17.56 -10.14 -5.40
N ALA A 213 -16.23 -10.13 -5.55
CA ALA A 213 -15.35 -11.12 -4.94
C ALA A 213 -15.35 -11.00 -3.40
N ILE A 214 -15.35 -9.77 -2.87
CA ILE A 214 -15.45 -9.54 -1.42
C ILE A 214 -16.81 -10.01 -0.90
N THR A 215 -17.91 -9.66 -1.57
CA THR A 215 -19.27 -10.06 -1.20
C THR A 215 -19.46 -11.58 -1.24
N ARG A 216 -18.83 -12.25 -2.22
CA ARG A 216 -18.82 -13.71 -2.29
C ARG A 216 -18.12 -14.33 -1.09
N LEU A 217 -16.93 -13.82 -0.72
CA LEU A 217 -16.21 -14.28 0.46
C LEU A 217 -17.05 -14.09 1.73
N LEU A 218 -17.69 -12.93 1.91
CA LEU A 218 -18.62 -12.69 3.03
C LEU A 218 -19.73 -13.74 3.11
N SER A 219 -20.34 -14.07 1.97
CA SER A 219 -21.41 -15.07 1.88
C SER A 219 -20.93 -16.47 2.25
N GLU A 220 -19.75 -16.88 1.75
CA GLU A 220 -19.13 -18.17 2.07
C GLU A 220 -18.83 -18.28 3.57
N PHE A 221 -18.36 -17.21 4.21
CA PHE A 221 -18.10 -17.19 5.66
C PHE A 221 -19.38 -17.26 6.49
N ALA A 222 -20.42 -16.51 6.12
CA ALA A 222 -21.70 -16.55 6.81
C ALA A 222 -22.34 -17.95 6.78
N LEU A 223 -22.22 -18.65 5.65
CA LEU A 223 -22.67 -20.03 5.48
C LEU A 223 -21.87 -21.01 6.36
N ASN A 224 -20.55 -20.90 6.39
CA ASN A 224 -19.70 -21.78 7.20
C ASN A 224 -19.94 -21.61 8.71
N ARG A 225 -20.31 -20.41 9.15
CA ARG A 225 -20.60 -20.11 10.58
C ARG A 225 -21.99 -20.59 11.03
N SER A 226 -22.91 -20.81 10.09
CA SER A 226 -24.27 -21.31 10.36
C SER A 226 -24.37 -22.83 10.26
N ALA A 227 -23.33 -23.51 9.79
CA ALA A 227 -23.16 -24.94 9.99
C ALA A 227 -22.87 -25.18 11.49
N PRO A 228 -23.73 -25.90 12.24
CA PRO A 228 -23.42 -26.23 13.62
C PRO A 228 -22.12 -27.04 13.67
N ASP A 229 -21.29 -26.76 14.68
CA ASP A 229 -20.12 -27.57 15.04
C ASP A 229 -20.56 -29.02 15.28
N ASN A 230 -20.64 -29.80 14.21
CA ASN A 230 -20.77 -31.24 14.27
C ASN A 230 -19.37 -31.80 14.52
N VAL A 231 -18.87 -31.60 15.74
CA VAL A 231 -17.75 -32.36 16.26
C VAL A 231 -18.23 -33.09 17.51
N THR A 232 -18.31 -34.40 17.32
CA THR A 232 -18.59 -35.44 18.33
C THR A 232 -17.35 -35.71 19.16
#